data_AF-A0A0Q5CRA8-F1
#
_entry.id   AF-A0A0Q5CRA8-F1
#
_cell.length_a   1.000
_cell.length_b   1.000
_cell.length_c   1.000
_cell.angle_alpha   90.00
_cell.angle_beta   90.00
_cell.angle_gamma   90.00
#
_symmetry.space_group_name_H-M   'P 1'
#
loop_
_entity.id
_entity.type
_entity.pdbx_description
1 polymer ?
#
loop_
_entity_poly.entity_id
_entity_poly.type
_entity_poly.pdbx_seq_one_letter_code
_entity_poly.pdbx_strand_id
1 'polypeptide(L)'
;MPVLYLLGLLVALTGMVVLDRRFTLFFWRDARRAAVVLVAGIVFFLVWDLFGIGLGVFFRGETSFMTGIQIARELPVEELFFLTLLCYLTMNLAAGVPLITRALRARSDGARAGSPALEEHP
;
A
#
# COMPACT_ATOMS: atom_id res chain seq x y z
N MET A 1 -22.60 -9.67 -8.72
CA MET A 1 -21.64 -10.76 -8.39
C MET A 1 -20.88 -10.35 -7.13
N PRO A 2 -21.34 -10.75 -5.94
CA PRO A 2 -20.98 -10.14 -4.65
C PRO A 2 -19.56 -10.47 -4.08
N VAL A 3 -18.55 -10.75 -4.92
CA VAL A 3 -17.20 -11.18 -4.44
C VAL A 3 -16.04 -10.51 -5.18
N LEU A 4 -16.33 -9.79 -6.27
CA LEU A 4 -15.29 -9.20 -7.13
C LEU A 4 -14.44 -8.16 -6.39
N TYR A 5 -15.03 -7.44 -5.44
CA TYR A 5 -14.30 -6.44 -4.66
C TYR A 5 -13.28 -7.10 -3.73
N LEU A 6 -13.70 -8.08 -2.92
CA LEU A 6 -12.80 -8.84 -2.06
C LEU A 6 -11.70 -9.53 -2.87
N LEU A 7 -12.04 -10.13 -4.02
CA LEU A 7 -11.05 -10.76 -4.89
C LEU A 7 -10.04 -9.74 -5.43
N GLY A 8 -10.49 -8.56 -5.84
CA GLY A 8 -9.62 -7.46 -6.25
C GLY A 8 -8.67 -7.02 -5.13
N LEU A 9 -9.18 -6.89 -3.89
CA LEU A 9 -8.36 -6.57 -2.72
C LEU A 9 -7.31 -7.65 -2.44
N LEU A 10 -7.67 -8.93 -2.53
CA LEU A 10 -6.74 -10.04 -2.32
C LEU A 10 -5.64 -10.09 -3.39
N VAL A 11 -6.00 -9.84 -4.66
CA VAL A 11 -5.02 -9.73 -5.76
C VAL A 11 -4.07 -8.57 -5.51
N ALA A 12 -4.58 -7.40 -5.13
CA ALA A 12 -3.77 -6.22 -4.83
C ALA A 12 -2.84 -6.46 -3.64
N LEU A 13 -3.34 -7.05 -2.55
CA LEU A 13 -2.55 -7.42 -1.36
C LEU A 13 -1.44 -8.41 -1.71
N THR A 14 -1.76 -9.42 -2.51
CA THR A 14 -0.77 -10.40 -2.99
C THR A 14 0.32 -9.70 -3.79
N GLY A 15 -0.06 -8.77 -4.68
CA GLY A 15 0.88 -7.93 -5.41
C GLY A 15 1.80 -7.12 -4.50
N MET A 16 1.27 -6.53 -3.43
CA MET A 16 2.06 -5.80 -2.43
C MET A 16 3.05 -6.69 -1.69
N VAL A 17 2.64 -7.92 -1.33
CA VAL A 17 3.54 -8.91 -0.71
C VAL A 17 4.69 -9.29 -1.65
N VAL A 18 4.39 -9.56 -2.93
CA VAL A 18 5.41 -9.90 -3.93
C VAL A 18 6.38 -8.74 -4.13
N LEU A 19 5.89 -7.51 -4.16
CA LEU A 19 6.71 -6.30 -4.30
C LEU A 19 7.61 -6.09 -3.08
N ASP A 20 7.07 -6.18 -1.87
CA ASP A 20 7.82 -6.03 -0.63
C ASP A 20 8.91 -7.11 -0.52
N ARG A 21 8.61 -8.36 -0.89
CA ARG A 21 9.61 -9.42 -0.96
C ARG A 21 10.71 -9.14 -1.98
N ARG A 22 10.36 -8.71 -3.19
CA ARG A 22 11.32 -8.50 -4.29
C ARG A 22 12.33 -7.39 -3.98
N PHE A 23 11.87 -6.31 -3.35
CA PHE A 23 12.69 -5.15 -3.04
C PHE A 23 13.10 -5.06 -1.58
N THR A 24 12.73 -6.05 -0.75
CA THR A 24 13.04 -6.12 0.68
C THR A 24 12.70 -4.81 1.40
N LEU A 25 11.48 -4.30 1.22
CA LEU A 25 11.12 -2.93 1.58
C LEU A 25 10.91 -2.77 3.10
N PHE A 26 9.82 -3.34 3.61
CA PHE A 26 9.36 -3.08 4.97
C PHE A 26 9.19 -4.37 5.78
N PHE A 27 8.33 -5.31 5.40
CA PHE A 27 8.20 -6.59 6.13
C PHE A 27 9.45 -7.45 5.99
N TRP A 28 10.05 -7.48 4.81
CA TRP A 28 11.26 -8.25 4.55
C TRP A 28 12.52 -7.60 5.12
N ARG A 29 12.43 -6.33 5.53
CA ARG A 29 13.51 -5.61 6.22
C ARG A 29 13.43 -5.78 7.73
N ASP A 30 12.24 -5.63 8.32
CA ASP A 30 11.99 -5.84 9.75
C ASP A 30 10.51 -6.20 9.98
N ALA A 31 10.23 -7.50 10.07
CA ALA A 31 8.87 -8.01 10.21
C ALA A 31 8.18 -7.55 11.51
N ARG A 32 8.94 -7.32 12.59
CA ARG A 32 8.35 -6.90 13.88
C ARG A 32 7.87 -5.47 13.80
N ARG A 33 8.73 -4.56 13.32
CA ARG A 33 8.36 -3.16 13.13
C ARG A 33 7.24 -3.00 12.11
N ALA A 34 7.31 -3.75 11.00
CA ALA A 34 6.27 -3.74 9.99
C ALA A 34 4.91 -4.18 10.55
N ALA A 35 4.88 -5.27 11.32
CA ALA A 35 3.65 -5.74 11.95
C ALA A 35 3.08 -4.71 12.93
N VAL A 36 3.91 -4.09 13.78
CA VAL A 36 3.45 -3.07 14.73
C VAL A 36 2.86 -1.85 14.01
N VAL A 37 3.53 -1.34 12.97
CA VAL A 37 3.04 -0.18 12.21
C VAL A 37 1.75 -0.52 11.46
N LEU A 38 1.67 -1.70 10.84
CA LEU A 38 0.48 -2.15 10.14
C LEU A 38 -0.71 -2.27 11.09
N VAL A 39 -0.54 -2.97 12.21
CA VAL A 39 -1.61 -3.14 13.20
C VAL A 39 -2.03 -1.81 13.80
N ALA A 40 -1.09 -0.94 14.15
CA ALA A 40 -1.39 0.39 14.67
C ALA A 40 -2.19 1.24 13.67
N GLY A 41 -1.80 1.22 12.38
CA GLY A 41 -2.53 1.92 11.31
C GLY A 41 -3.95 1.38 11.13
N ILE A 42 -4.11 0.06 11.08
CA ILE A 42 -5.43 -0.58 10.97
C ILE A 42 -6.31 -0.20 12.17
N VAL A 43 -5.80 -0.30 13.41
CA VAL A 43 -6.57 0.06 14.60
C VAL A 43 -6.95 1.54 14.58
N PHE A 44 -6.03 2.42 14.21
CA PHE A 44 -6.30 3.86 14.12
C PHE A 44 -7.44 4.16 13.13
N PHE A 45 -7.37 3.60 11.92
CA PHE A 45 -8.41 3.81 10.92
C PHE A 45 -9.73 3.14 11.30
N LEU A 46 -9.71 1.97 11.92
CA LEU A 46 -10.95 1.35 12.44
C LEU A 46 -11.61 2.21 13.50
N VAL A 47 -10.84 2.78 14.43
CA VAL A 47 -11.38 3.70 15.44
C VAL A 47 -11.97 4.93 14.75
N TRP A 48 -11.28 5.47 13.75
CA TRP A 48 -11.77 6.59 12.95
C TRP A 48 -13.07 6.26 12.20
N ASP A 49 -13.15 5.09 11.56
CA ASP A 49 -14.34 4.62 10.85
C ASP A 49 -15.54 4.48 11.80
N LEU A 50 -15.31 3.94 13.01
CA LEU A 50 -16.35 3.84 14.04
C LEU A 50 -16.87 5.21 14.48
N PHE A 51 -15.99 6.21 14.62
CA PHE A 51 -16.42 7.59 14.86
C PHE A 51 -17.22 8.15 13.69
N GLY A 52 -16.78 7.88 12.45
CA GLY A 52 -17.46 8.30 11.23
C GLY A 52 -18.88 7.72 11.09
N ILE A 53 -19.05 6.44 11.44
CA ILE A 53 -20.35 5.76 11.50
C ILE A 53 -21.20 6.37 12.63
N GLY A 54 -20.63 6.53 13.82
CA GLY A 54 -21.33 7.09 14.99
C GLY A 54 -21.82 8.53 14.78
N LEU A 55 -21.13 9.32 13.97
CA LEU A 55 -21.50 10.68 13.58
C LEU A 55 -22.45 10.73 12.37
N GLY A 56 -22.80 9.59 11.77
CA GLY A 56 -23.65 9.52 10.58
C GLY A 56 -23.00 10.07 9.31
N VAL A 57 -21.67 10.18 9.28
CA VAL A 57 -20.90 10.68 8.12
C VAL A 57 -20.62 9.56 7.13
N PHE A 58 -20.44 8.33 7.61
CA PHE A 58 -20.22 7.14 6.79
C PHE A 58 -21.50 6.29 6.77
N PHE A 59 -22.30 6.44 5.72
CA PHE A 59 -23.41 5.54 5.43
C PHE A 59 -23.00 4.54 4.33
N ARG A 60 -23.48 3.30 4.45
CA ARG A 60 -23.28 2.21 3.48
C ARG A 60 -23.24 2.69 2.03
N GLY A 61 -22.14 2.41 1.35
CA GLY A 61 -22.24 2.12 -0.07
C GLY A 61 -22.80 0.71 -0.22
N GLU A 62 -24.12 0.50 -0.09
CA GLU A 62 -24.74 -0.77 -0.50
C GLU A 62 -24.54 -0.94 -2.01
N THR A 63 -23.39 -1.49 -2.37
CA THR A 63 -23.06 -1.84 -3.75
C THR A 63 -23.29 -3.33 -3.90
N SER A 64 -23.92 -3.73 -5.00
CA SER A 64 -24.29 -5.12 -5.35
C SER A 64 -23.09 -6.11 -5.48
N PHE A 65 -21.89 -5.66 -5.08
CA PHE A 65 -20.62 -6.36 -5.21
C PHE A 65 -20.00 -6.79 -3.86
N MET A 66 -20.59 -6.42 -2.72
CA MET A 66 -20.11 -6.80 -1.38
C MET A 66 -20.64 -8.18 -0.96
N THR A 67 -19.84 -8.94 -0.22
CA THR A 67 -20.16 -10.31 0.23
C THR A 67 -21.32 -10.37 1.22
N GLY A 68 -21.68 -9.24 1.84
CA GLY A 68 -22.72 -9.14 2.85
C GLY A 68 -22.28 -9.56 4.26
N ILE A 69 -21.02 -10.00 4.43
CA ILE A 69 -20.46 -10.39 5.73
C ILE A 69 -20.03 -9.14 6.50
N GLN A 70 -20.55 -8.98 7.71
CA GLN A 70 -20.33 -7.82 8.56
C GLN A 70 -19.55 -8.22 9.82
N ILE A 71 -18.43 -7.52 10.09
CA ILE A 71 -17.63 -7.65 11.30
C ILE A 71 -18.32 -6.92 12.47
N ALA A 72 -18.95 -5.77 12.21
CA ALA A 72 -19.76 -5.00 13.15
C ALA A 72 -21.04 -4.50 12.46
N ARG A 73 -21.96 -3.88 13.21
CA ARG A 73 -23.33 -3.51 12.75
C ARG A 73 -23.38 -2.76 11.41
N GLU A 74 -22.29 -2.09 11.03
CA GLU A 74 -22.11 -1.40 9.75
C GLU A 74 -20.70 -1.56 9.13
N LEU A 75 -19.88 -2.51 9.60
CA LEU A 75 -18.49 -2.65 9.13
C LEU A 75 -18.31 -3.94 8.31
N PRO A 76 -18.25 -3.86 6.97
CA PRO A 76 -18.08 -5.03 6.11
C PRO A 76 -16.68 -5.63 6.25
N VAL A 77 -16.54 -6.93 6.03
CA VAL A 77 -15.24 -7.61 6.17
C VAL A 77 -14.20 -7.07 5.19
N GLU A 78 -14.65 -6.66 4.01
CA GLU A 78 -13.82 -6.07 2.97
C GLU A 78 -13.14 -4.78 3.40
N GLU A 79 -13.73 -4.02 4.33
CA GLU A 79 -13.14 -2.80 4.89
C GLU A 79 -11.80 -3.12 5.56
N LEU A 80 -11.72 -4.23 6.30
CA LEU A 80 -10.49 -4.65 6.96
C LEU A 80 -9.39 -4.98 5.94
N PHE A 81 -9.75 -5.62 4.83
CA PHE A 81 -8.81 -5.90 3.73
C PHE A 81 -8.39 -4.61 3.02
N PHE A 82 -9.31 -3.67 2.83
CA PHE A 82 -9.03 -2.36 2.26
C PHE A 82 -8.08 -1.54 3.14
N LEU A 83 -8.35 -1.44 4.45
CA LEU A 83 -7.47 -0.77 5.41
C LEU A 83 -6.09 -1.43 5.47
N THR A 84 -6.04 -2.77 5.43
CA THR A 84 -4.78 -3.52 5.34
C THR A 84 -4.02 -3.13 4.07
N LEU A 85 -4.70 -3.11 2.92
CA LEU A 85 -4.10 -2.72 1.65
C LEU A 85 -3.62 -1.26 1.68
N LEU A 86 -4.42 -0.34 2.21
CA LEU A 86 -4.10 1.08 2.34
C LEU A 86 -2.86 1.32 3.20
N CYS A 87 -2.83 0.70 4.38
CA CYS A 87 -1.68 0.78 5.28
C CYS A 87 -0.43 0.17 4.63
N TYR A 88 -0.58 -1.01 4.03
CA TYR A 88 0.55 -1.73 3.44
C TYR A 88 1.11 -1.03 2.20
N LEU A 89 0.24 -0.50 1.34
CA LEU A 89 0.61 0.33 0.19
C LEU A 89 1.41 1.55 0.66
N THR A 90 0.92 2.25 1.68
CA THR A 90 1.60 3.42 2.23
C THR A 90 3.00 3.08 2.76
N MET A 91 3.15 1.97 3.49
CA MET A 91 4.47 1.50 3.95
C MET A 91 5.41 1.18 2.79
N ASN A 92 4.92 0.46 1.78
CA ASN A 92 5.70 0.11 0.59
C ASN A 92 6.12 1.35 -0.21
N LEU A 93 5.24 2.34 -0.34
CA LEU A 93 5.57 3.62 -0.97
C LEU A 93 6.65 4.39 -0.18
N ALA A 94 6.48 4.49 1.14
CA ALA A 94 7.44 5.17 2.00
C ALA A 94 8.84 4.56 1.92
N ALA A 95 8.94 3.24 1.81
CA ALA A 95 10.22 2.53 1.63
C ALA A 95 10.73 2.52 0.18
N GLY A 96 9.84 2.47 -0.80
CA GLY A 96 10.17 2.34 -2.22
C GLY A 96 10.63 3.64 -2.86
N VAL A 97 10.06 4.79 -2.48
CA VAL A 97 10.42 6.10 -3.06
C VAL A 97 11.93 6.43 -2.88
N PRO A 98 12.53 6.26 -1.68
CA PRO A 98 13.98 6.43 -1.52
C PRO A 98 14.82 5.49 -2.40
N LEU A 99 14.36 4.26 -2.62
CA LEU A 99 15.07 3.28 -3.46
C LEU A 99 15.04 3.70 -4.94
N ILE A 100 13.88 4.13 -5.43
CA ILE A 100 13.70 4.60 -6.81
C ILE A 100 14.51 5.87 -7.06
N THR A 101 14.46 6.84 -6.15
CA THR A 101 15.22 8.09 -6.29
C THR A 101 16.74 7.86 -6.35
N ARG A 102 17.25 6.93 -5.54
CA ARG A 102 18.67 6.51 -5.60
C ARG A 102 19.01 5.86 -6.94
N ALA A 103 18.18 4.94 -7.43
CA ALA A 103 18.40 4.27 -8.71
C ALA A 103 18.37 5.24 -9.90
N LEU A 104 17.46 6.22 -9.88
CA LEU A 104 17.38 7.25 -10.92
C LEU A 104 18.61 8.17 -10.92
N ARG A 105 19.09 8.60 -9.74
CA ARG A 105 20.30 9.42 -9.61
C ARG A 105 21.53 8.69 -10.15
N ALA A 106 21.72 7.42 -9.78
CA ALA A 106 22.84 6.61 -10.26
C ALA A 106 22.86 6.47 -11.79
N ARG A 107 21.68 6.36 -12.43
CA ARG A 107 21.57 6.36 -13.91
C ARG A 107 21.97 7.69 -14.54
N SER A 108 21.56 8.81 -13.96
CA SER A 108 21.92 10.15 -14.45
C SER A 108 23.43 10.40 -14.36
N ASP A 109 24.07 9.97 -13.28
CA ASP A 109 25.52 10.13 -13.09
C ASP A 109 26.30 9.23 -14.06
N GLY A 110 25.86 7.99 -14.29
CA GLY A 110 26.44 7.10 -15.30
C GLY A 110 26.32 7.63 -16.73
N ALA A 111 25.19 8.25 -17.08
CA ALA A 111 24.99 8.85 -18.41
C ALA A 111 25.90 10.07 -18.66
N ARG A 112 26.19 10.86 -17.62
CA ARG A 112 27.15 11.97 -17.69
C ARG A 112 28.59 11.49 -17.81
N ALA A 113 28.97 10.46 -17.07
CA ALA A 113 30.32 9.87 -17.15
C ALA A 113 30.59 9.16 -18.49
N GLY A 114 29.55 8.59 -19.11
CA GLY A 114 29.61 7.93 -20.42
C GLY A 114 29.56 8.86 -21.64
N SER A 115 29.52 10.18 -21.44
CA SER A 115 29.68 11.17 -22.51
C SER A 115 31.10 11.76 -22.46
N PRO A 116 32.16 11.02 -22.85
CA PRO A 116 33.45 11.64 -23.04
C PRO A 116 33.34 12.53 -24.27
N ALA A 117 33.49 13.82 -24.06
CA ALA A 117 33.97 14.83 -25.01
C ALA A 117 33.93 14.40 -26.49
N LEU A 118 32.83 14.71 -27.18
CA LEU A 118 32.82 14.87 -28.64
C LEU A 118 33.46 16.21 -29.08
N GLU A 119 34.16 16.88 -28.17
CA GLU A 119 34.99 18.05 -28.43
C GLU A 119 36.39 17.75 -27.88
N GLU A 120 37.31 17.42 -28.76
CA GLU A 120 38.56 18.16 -28.94
C GLU A 120 39.51 17.36 -29.83
N HIS A 121 39.59 17.77 -31.10
CA HIS A 121 40.85 17.97 -31.83
C HIS A 121 40.52 18.68 -33.17
N PRO A 122 41.44 19.49 -33.72
CA PRO A 122 41.26 20.89 -34.14
C PRO A 122 40.87 21.08 -35.61
#